data_AF-A0A816WKX4-F1
#
_entry.id   AF-A0A816WKX4-F1
#
_cell.length_a   1.000
_cell.length_b   1.000
_cell.length_c   1.000
_cell.angle_alpha   90.00
_cell.angle_beta   90.00
_cell.angle_gamma   90.00
#
_symmetry.space_group_name_H-M   'P 1'
#
loop_
_entity.id
_entity.type
_entity.pdbx_description
1 polymer ?
#
loop_
_entity_poly.entity_id
_entity_poly.type
_entity_poly.pdbx_seq_one_letter_code
_entity_poly.pdbx_strand_id
1 'polypeptide(L)'
;MEETQLLLDDIVLPEEIQRYRAVYEKAAEASQVTDQNKFSFAYCLVRSKAKADVRSGLQLLRELYDSTRSDDAKRDYLYYLALGNARLNEYEVALKFLDAILLIQPGNHQAKNLKDEVTRRMNREGYVGMGIAVGAGALLLGGTGLLLIGGGLTAAAVAILKK
;
A
#
# COMPACT_ATOMS: atom_id res chain seq x y z
N MET A 1 3.02 -13.24 -7.77
CA MET A 1 1.75 -12.48 -7.77
C MET A 1 0.85 -12.86 -6.59
N GLU A 2 1.02 -14.06 -5.99
CA GLU A 2 0.24 -14.55 -4.85
C GLU A 2 0.65 -13.95 -3.49
N GLU A 3 1.95 -13.70 -3.25
CA GLU A 3 2.47 -13.19 -1.95
C GLU A 3 1.93 -11.81 -1.53
N THR A 4 1.62 -10.93 -2.48
CA THR A 4 1.19 -9.56 -2.18
C THR A 4 -0.31 -9.40 -2.02
N GLN A 5 -1.11 -10.26 -2.67
CA GLN A 5 -2.53 -10.37 -2.32
C GLN A 5 -2.70 -10.91 -0.91
N LEU A 6 -1.78 -11.78 -0.47
CA LEU A 6 -1.75 -12.24 0.91
C LEU A 6 -1.61 -11.07 1.89
N LEU A 7 -0.66 -10.14 1.74
CA LEU A 7 -0.35 -9.17 2.80
C LEU A 7 -1.49 -8.24 3.25
N LEU A 8 -2.41 -7.83 2.36
CA LEU A 8 -3.53 -6.98 2.76
C LEU A 8 -4.64 -7.76 3.48
N ASP A 9 -4.82 -9.02 3.11
CA ASP A 9 -5.84 -9.93 3.65
C ASP A 9 -5.31 -10.84 4.77
N ASP A 10 -3.99 -10.87 4.93
CA ASP A 10 -3.27 -11.62 5.94
C ASP A 10 -3.42 -10.91 7.29
N ILE A 11 -4.01 -11.64 8.22
CA ILE A 11 -4.44 -11.14 9.51
C ILE A 11 -3.64 -11.86 10.58
N VAL A 12 -2.91 -11.08 11.36
CA VAL A 12 -2.21 -11.58 12.55
C VAL A 12 -3.23 -11.94 13.62
N LEU A 13 -3.02 -13.09 14.26
CA LEU A 13 -3.90 -13.58 15.32
C LEU A 13 -3.80 -12.67 16.56
N PRO A 14 -4.90 -12.45 17.31
CA PRO A 14 -4.88 -11.62 18.50
C PRO A 14 -3.81 -12.03 19.53
N GLU A 15 -3.55 -13.33 19.66
CA GLU A 15 -2.55 -13.89 20.58
C GLU A 15 -1.13 -13.45 20.23
N GLU A 16 -0.82 -13.35 18.93
CA GLU A 16 0.47 -12.85 18.47
C GLU A 16 0.61 -11.35 18.75
N ILE A 17 -0.45 -10.56 18.54
CA ILE A 17 -0.46 -9.14 18.89
C ILE A 17 -0.19 -8.96 20.39
N GLN A 18 -0.83 -9.76 21.24
CA GLN A 18 -0.63 -9.71 22.69
C GLN A 18 0.81 -10.09 23.09
N ARG A 19 1.40 -11.08 22.41
CA ARG A 19 2.80 -11.45 22.65
C ARG A 19 3.76 -10.30 22.36
N TYR A 20 3.62 -9.64 21.21
CA TYR A 20 4.50 -8.50 20.86
C TYR A 20 4.20 -7.25 21.68
N ARG A 21 2.94 -7.04 22.06
CA ARG A 21 2.54 -6.00 23.02
C ARG A 21 3.28 -6.18 24.34
N ALA A 22 3.24 -7.37 24.94
CA ALA A 22 3.90 -7.63 26.22
C ALA A 22 5.42 -7.39 26.16
N VAL A 23 6.07 -7.76 25.04
CA VAL A 23 7.50 -7.48 24.82
C VAL A 23 7.76 -5.98 24.74
N TYR A 24 6.94 -5.24 24.01
CA TYR A 24 7.07 -3.79 23.85
C TYR A 24 6.80 -3.03 25.16
N GLU A 25 5.73 -3.36 25.87
CA GLU A 25 5.33 -2.72 27.14
C GLU A 25 6.37 -2.97 28.24
N LYS A 26 6.86 -4.22 28.37
CA LYS A 26 7.95 -4.52 29.30
C LYS A 26 9.23 -3.74 28.98
N ALA A 27 9.55 -3.59 27.70
CA ALA A 27 10.69 -2.76 27.29
C ALA A 27 10.44 -1.27 27.56
N ALA A 28 9.21 -0.78 27.41
CA ALA A 28 8.83 0.59 27.72
C ALA A 28 8.95 0.90 29.22
N GLU A 29 8.46 0.01 30.08
CA GLU A 29 8.59 0.12 31.54
C GLU A 29 10.07 0.18 31.97
N ALA A 30 10.92 -0.61 31.32
CA ALA A 30 12.35 -0.61 31.58
C ALA A 30 13.12 0.55 30.90
N SER A 31 12.45 1.43 30.13
CA SER A 31 13.09 2.45 29.29
C SER A 31 14.13 1.86 28.29
N GLN A 32 13.86 0.65 27.79
CA GLN A 32 14.71 -0.14 26.90
C GLN A 32 14.00 -0.46 25.56
N VAL A 33 13.11 0.43 25.11
CA VAL A 33 12.48 0.29 23.78
C VAL A 33 13.56 0.35 22.71
N THR A 34 13.52 -0.60 21.77
CA THR A 34 14.42 -0.65 20.63
C THR A 34 13.62 -0.49 19.35
N ASP A 35 14.25 0.00 18.29
CA ASP A 35 13.57 0.12 16.99
C ASP A 35 13.00 -1.23 16.53
N GLN A 36 13.73 -2.33 16.79
CA GLN A 36 13.32 -3.69 16.45
C GLN A 36 12.04 -4.13 17.18
N ASN A 37 11.95 -3.93 18.50
CA ASN A 37 10.79 -4.39 19.27
C ASN A 37 9.55 -3.52 18.98
N LYS A 38 9.75 -2.21 18.80
CA LYS A 38 8.71 -1.26 18.40
C LYS A 38 8.20 -1.58 17.01
N PHE A 39 9.11 -1.85 16.06
CA PHE A 39 8.76 -2.25 14.71
C PHE A 39 8.00 -3.57 14.68
N SER A 40 8.47 -4.60 15.39
CA SER A 40 7.79 -5.90 15.47
C SER A 40 6.36 -5.77 15.97
N PHE A 41 6.15 -4.94 16.99
CA PHE A 41 4.81 -4.68 17.50
C PHE A 41 3.95 -3.89 16.50
N ALA A 42 4.49 -2.85 15.90
CA ALA A 42 3.80 -2.06 14.88
C ALA A 42 3.40 -2.90 13.66
N TYR A 43 4.30 -3.80 13.21
CA TYR A 43 4.07 -4.75 12.13
C TYR A 43 2.87 -5.67 12.39
N CYS A 44 2.73 -6.18 13.62
CA CYS A 44 1.56 -6.95 14.02
C CYS A 44 0.28 -6.11 14.03
N LEU A 45 0.35 -4.88 14.57
CA LEU A 45 -0.78 -3.97 14.65
C LEU A 45 -1.32 -3.56 13.27
N VAL A 46 -0.44 -3.22 12.32
CA VAL A 46 -0.87 -2.87 10.95
C VAL A 46 -1.48 -4.03 10.19
N ARG A 47 -1.31 -5.28 10.66
CA ARG A 47 -1.95 -6.50 10.15
C ARG A 47 -3.16 -6.96 10.98
N SER A 48 -3.55 -6.23 12.04
CA SER A 48 -4.75 -6.53 12.85
C SER A 48 -6.06 -6.36 12.06
N LYS A 49 -7.10 -7.12 12.42
CA LYS A 49 -8.48 -6.89 11.92
C LYS A 49 -9.08 -5.57 12.41
N ALA A 50 -8.65 -5.08 13.58
CA ALA A 50 -9.22 -3.88 14.18
C ALA A 50 -8.58 -2.62 13.58
N LYS A 51 -9.38 -1.73 12.99
CA LYS A 51 -8.89 -0.44 12.46
C LYS A 51 -8.20 0.43 13.52
N ALA A 52 -8.60 0.29 14.80
CA ALA A 52 -7.95 0.99 15.91
C ALA A 52 -6.49 0.54 16.08
N ASP A 53 -6.23 -0.77 16.04
CA ASP A 53 -4.87 -1.31 16.09
C ASP A 53 -4.05 -0.84 14.90
N VAL A 54 -4.62 -0.88 13.69
CA VAL A 54 -3.92 -0.42 12.49
C VAL A 54 -3.48 1.04 12.62
N ARG A 55 -4.33 1.93 13.15
CA ARG A 55 -3.97 3.33 13.42
C ARG A 55 -2.84 3.46 14.43
N SER A 56 -2.88 2.68 15.52
CA SER A 56 -1.79 2.64 16.51
C SER A 56 -0.48 2.15 15.89
N GLY A 57 -0.53 1.12 15.05
CA GLY A 57 0.63 0.62 14.31
C GLY A 57 1.23 1.68 13.38
N LEU A 58 0.38 2.42 12.66
CA LEU A 58 0.81 3.54 11.81
C LEU A 58 1.48 4.65 12.62
N GLN A 59 1.01 4.95 13.83
CA GLN A 59 1.67 5.93 14.70
C GLN A 59 3.08 5.47 15.07
N LEU A 60 3.24 4.23 15.53
CA LEU A 60 4.55 3.69 15.90
C LEU A 60 5.52 3.66 14.71
N LEU A 61 5.04 3.35 13.50
CA LEU A 61 5.84 3.37 12.28
C LEU A 61 6.29 4.79 11.89
N ARG A 62 5.43 5.81 12.07
CA ARG A 62 5.82 7.21 11.83
C ARG A 62 6.91 7.64 12.80
N GLU A 63 6.76 7.31 14.08
CA GLU A 63 7.78 7.62 15.08
C GLU A 63 9.12 6.96 14.75
N LEU A 64 9.12 5.72 14.24
CA LEU A 64 10.34 5.02 13.77
C LEU A 64 10.93 5.66 12.51
N TYR A 65 10.08 6.09 11.57
CA TYR A 65 10.49 6.77 10.34
C TYR A 65 11.17 8.11 10.63
N ASP A 66 10.63 8.88 11.56
CA ASP A 66 11.16 10.19 11.93
C ASP A 66 12.46 10.09 12.76
N SER A 67 12.61 9.03 13.57
CA SER A 67 13.80 8.85 14.41
C SER A 67 14.99 8.21 13.68
N THR A 68 14.75 7.39 12.66
CA THR A 68 15.82 6.60 12.05
C THR A 68 16.71 7.44 11.12
N ARG A 69 18.00 7.09 11.10
CA ARG A 69 18.99 7.62 10.14
C ARG A 69 19.28 6.67 8.99
N SER A 70 18.74 5.45 9.02
CA SER A 70 18.96 4.44 7.99
C SER A 70 17.95 4.60 6.87
N ASP A 71 18.43 4.90 5.66
CA ASP A 71 17.57 4.99 4.48
C ASP A 71 16.93 3.66 4.11
N ASP A 72 17.60 2.55 4.42
CA ASP A 72 17.05 1.20 4.23
C ASP A 72 15.84 0.99 5.13
N ALA A 73 15.97 1.29 6.43
CA ALA A 73 14.88 1.19 7.39
C ALA A 73 13.73 2.15 7.06
N LYS A 74 14.02 3.36 6.58
CA LYS A 74 12.98 4.31 6.12
C LYS A 74 12.12 3.73 5.01
N ARG A 75 12.73 3.04 4.04
CA ARG A 75 11.98 2.41 2.94
C ARG A 75 11.10 1.27 3.45
N ASP A 76 11.60 0.46 4.39
CA ASP A 76 10.80 -0.59 5.03
C ASP A 76 9.60 0.00 5.79
N TYR A 77 9.83 1.05 6.58
CA TYR A 77 8.74 1.71 7.32
C TYR A 77 7.73 2.38 6.37
N LEU A 78 8.17 3.00 5.28
CA LEU A 78 7.28 3.55 4.25
C LEU A 78 6.41 2.46 3.62
N TYR A 79 6.96 1.27 3.39
CA TYR A 79 6.20 0.15 2.84
C TYR A 79 5.07 -0.26 3.79
N TYR A 80 5.35 -0.38 5.08
CA TYR A 80 4.32 -0.73 6.08
C TYR A 80 3.35 0.41 6.38
N LEU A 81 3.78 1.67 6.25
CA LEU A 81 2.88 2.82 6.26
C LEU A 81 1.90 2.73 5.08
N ALA A 82 2.37 2.43 3.86
CA ALA A 82 1.50 2.24 2.72
C ALA A 82 0.49 1.11 2.95
N LEU A 83 0.96 -0.04 3.44
CA LEU A 83 0.11 -1.18 3.77
C LEU A 83 -0.99 -0.82 4.77
N GLY A 84 -0.63 -0.18 5.89
CA GLY A 84 -1.61 0.19 6.92
C GLY A 84 -2.62 1.23 6.44
N ASN A 85 -2.20 2.23 5.66
CA ASN A 85 -3.11 3.21 5.07
C ASN A 85 -4.08 2.55 4.07
N ALA A 86 -3.59 1.63 3.24
CA ALA A 86 -4.44 0.86 2.33
C ALA A 86 -5.50 0.05 3.08
N ARG A 87 -5.18 -0.56 4.22
CA ARG A 87 -6.15 -1.31 5.06
C ARG A 87 -7.16 -0.40 5.78
N LEU A 88 -6.86 0.89 5.91
CA LEU A 88 -7.81 1.89 6.38
C LEU A 88 -8.67 2.49 5.25
N ASN A 89 -8.46 2.06 4.01
CA ASN A 89 -9.03 2.60 2.78
C ASN A 89 -8.54 4.03 2.46
N GLU A 90 -7.39 4.44 3.02
CA GLU A 90 -6.70 5.70 2.71
C GLU A 90 -5.80 5.50 1.48
N TYR A 91 -6.41 5.10 0.36
CA TYR A 91 -5.70 4.62 -0.83
C TYR A 91 -4.76 5.66 -1.44
N GLU A 92 -5.16 6.93 -1.51
CA GLU A 92 -4.30 8.00 -2.04
C GLU A 92 -3.02 8.17 -1.23
N VAL A 93 -3.11 8.04 0.10
CA VAL A 93 -1.96 8.15 1.00
C VAL A 93 -1.04 6.94 0.80
N ALA A 94 -1.62 5.74 0.70
CA ALA A 94 -0.85 4.53 0.42
C ALA A 94 -0.10 4.61 -0.92
N LEU A 95 -0.75 5.07 -1.98
CA LEU A 95 -0.12 5.22 -3.31
C LEU A 95 1.03 6.24 -3.28
N LYS A 96 0.88 7.37 -2.58
CA LYS A 96 1.97 8.36 -2.42
C LYS A 96 3.22 7.76 -1.78
N PHE A 97 3.06 6.92 -0.75
CA PHE A 97 4.19 6.25 -0.13
C PHE A 97 4.85 5.21 -1.06
N LEU A 98 4.06 4.44 -1.80
CA LEU A 98 4.57 3.46 -2.76
C LEU A 98 5.30 4.12 -3.92
N ASP A 99 4.80 5.25 -4.41
CA ASP A 99 5.45 6.05 -5.44
C ASP A 99 6.79 6.60 -4.97
N ALA A 100 6.89 7.05 -3.71
CA ALA A 100 8.16 7.48 -3.13
C ALA A 100 9.20 6.35 -3.08
N ILE A 101 8.78 5.13 -2.72
CA ILE A 101 9.67 3.95 -2.75
C ILE A 101 10.13 3.64 -4.17
N LEU A 102 9.21 3.64 -5.14
CA LEU A 102 9.49 3.29 -6.53
C LEU A 102 10.31 4.35 -7.28
N LEU A 103 10.24 5.61 -6.84
CA LEU A 103 11.10 6.68 -7.37
C LEU A 103 12.59 6.40 -7.06
N ILE A 104 12.86 5.84 -5.87
CA ILE A 104 14.21 5.54 -5.39
C ILE A 104 14.65 4.15 -5.88
N GLN A 105 13.74 3.17 -5.83
CA GLN A 105 13.99 1.78 -6.23
C GLN A 105 12.97 1.30 -7.27
N PRO A 106 13.14 1.68 -8.55
CA PRO A 106 12.21 1.29 -9.61
C PRO A 106 12.10 -0.22 -9.83
N GLY A 107 13.06 -1.02 -9.34
CA GLY A 107 13.06 -2.48 -9.41
C GLY A 107 12.34 -3.18 -8.25
N ASN A 108 11.80 -2.44 -7.27
CA ASN A 108 11.19 -3.05 -6.09
C ASN A 108 9.85 -3.74 -6.43
N HIS A 109 9.90 -5.06 -6.62
CA HIS A 109 8.73 -5.88 -6.96
C HIS A 109 7.66 -5.88 -5.87
N GLN A 110 8.04 -5.82 -4.59
CA GLN A 110 7.09 -5.80 -3.48
C GLN A 110 6.25 -4.52 -3.51
N ALA A 111 6.90 -3.35 -3.68
CA ALA A 111 6.22 -2.06 -3.77
C ALA A 111 5.34 -1.96 -5.02
N LYS A 112 5.80 -2.46 -6.18
CA LYS A 112 4.97 -2.52 -7.40
C LYS A 112 3.72 -3.35 -7.19
N ASN A 113 3.88 -4.57 -6.67
CA ASN A 113 2.79 -5.48 -6.48
C ASN A 113 1.76 -4.94 -5.46
N LEU A 114 2.21 -4.32 -4.37
CA LEU A 114 1.31 -3.67 -3.41
C LEU A 114 0.59 -2.47 -4.06
N LYS A 115 1.29 -1.67 -4.86
CA LYS A 115 0.68 -0.54 -5.59
C LYS A 115 -0.42 -1.01 -6.55
N ASP A 116 -0.18 -2.09 -7.28
CA ASP A 116 -1.16 -2.67 -8.21
C ASP A 116 -2.40 -3.16 -7.46
N GLU A 117 -2.22 -3.81 -6.30
CA GLU A 117 -3.34 -4.30 -5.49
C GLU A 117 -4.13 -3.16 -4.83
N VAL A 118 -3.45 -2.13 -4.30
CA VAL A 118 -4.09 -0.93 -3.77
C VAL A 118 -4.92 -0.23 -4.85
N THR A 119 -4.37 -0.07 -6.04
CA THR A 119 -5.07 0.52 -7.19
C THR A 119 -6.29 -0.32 -7.58
N ARG A 120 -6.16 -1.66 -7.59
CA ARG A 120 -7.26 -2.58 -7.88
C ARG A 120 -8.40 -2.45 -6.87
N ARG A 121 -8.10 -2.37 -5.57
CA ARG A 121 -9.10 -2.20 -4.49
C ARG A 121 -9.80 -0.85 -4.58
N MET A 122 -9.03 0.22 -4.76
CA MET A 122 -9.55 1.57 -4.95
C MET A 122 -10.57 1.62 -6.11
N ASN A 123 -10.23 1.03 -7.26
CA ASN A 123 -11.13 0.98 -8.42
C ASN A 123 -12.38 0.13 -8.16
N ARG A 124 -12.24 -1.03 -7.49
CA ARG A 124 -13.36 -1.93 -7.17
C ARG A 124 -14.37 -1.29 -6.23
N GLU A 125 -13.89 -0.54 -5.25
CA GLU A 125 -14.72 0.16 -4.26
C GLU A 125 -15.35 1.45 -4.82
N GLY A 126 -15.13 1.76 -6.09
CA GLY A 126 -15.70 2.95 -6.72
C GLY A 126 -15.12 4.25 -6.17
N TYR A 127 -13.93 4.22 -5.57
CA TYR A 127 -13.19 5.42 -5.17
C TYR A 127 -12.74 6.16 -6.43
N VAL A 128 -13.62 6.99 -6.98
CA VAL A 128 -13.29 7.99 -7.99
C VAL A 128 -12.71 9.21 -7.27
N GLY A 129 -11.50 9.03 -6.72
CA GLY A 129 -10.67 10.12 -6.24
C GLY A 129 -10.07 10.86 -7.44
N MET A 130 -10.25 12.17 -7.48
CA MET A 130 -9.84 13.05 -8.57
C MET A 130 -8.31 13.13 -8.65
N GLY A 131 -7.64 12.10 -9.21
CA GLY A 131 -6.18 12.12 -9.26
C GLY A 131 -5.44 10.90 -9.83
N ILE A 132 -6.07 9.76 -10.13
CA ILE A 132 -5.32 8.64 -10.74
C ILE A 132 -5.33 8.75 -12.26
N ALA A 133 -4.37 9.52 -12.77
CA ALA A 133 -3.95 9.46 -14.16
C ALA A 133 -2.74 8.52 -14.28
N VAL A 134 -2.96 7.21 -14.42
CA VAL A 134 -1.97 6.28 -14.98
C VAL A 134 -2.76 5.19 -15.72
N GLY A 135 -2.73 5.04 -17.04
CA GLY A 135 -1.57 5.17 -17.91
C GLY A 135 -0.87 3.82 -18.14
N ALA A 136 -1.57 2.68 -18.08
CA ALA A 136 -1.23 1.43 -18.76
C ALA A 136 -2.36 0.38 -18.58
N GLY A 137 -3.23 0.26 -19.58
CA GLY A 137 -4.03 -0.94 -19.88
C GLY A 137 -4.93 -1.55 -18.79
N ALA A 138 -6.19 -1.12 -18.74
CA ALA A 138 -7.42 -1.93 -18.51
C ALA A 138 -8.57 -0.97 -18.14
N LEU A 139 -9.42 -0.56 -19.07
CA LEU A 139 -10.65 -1.24 -19.50
C LEU A 139 -11.78 -1.27 -18.45
N LEU A 140 -12.78 -0.43 -18.74
CA LEU A 140 -14.21 -0.74 -18.80
C LEU A 140 -14.94 -1.13 -17.51
N LEU A 141 -15.54 -0.13 -16.85
CA LEU A 141 -16.85 -0.28 -16.21
C LEU A 141 -17.74 0.93 -16.52
N GLY A 142 -18.09 1.06 -17.80
CA GLY A 142 -19.22 1.85 -18.27
C GLY A 142 -19.94 0.99 -19.31
N GLY A 143 -21.24 0.82 -19.15
CA GLY A 143 -22.03 -0.17 -19.90
C GLY A 143 -21.87 -0.13 -21.41
N THR A 144 -22.08 -1.30 -22.03
CA THR A 144 -22.35 -1.49 -23.46
C THR A 144 -21.37 -0.80 -24.41
N GLY A 145 -20.14 -1.32 -24.51
CA GLY A 145 -19.17 -0.82 -25.50
C GLY A 145 -18.15 -1.89 -25.87
N LEU A 146 -18.46 -2.60 -26.95
CA LEU A 146 -17.66 -3.56 -27.70
C LEU A 146 -16.12 -3.47 -27.48
N LEU A 147 -15.57 -4.54 -26.93
CA LEU A 147 -14.13 -4.76 -26.77
C LEU A 147 -13.50 -5.11 -28.13
N LEU A 148 -12.98 -4.12 -28.85
CA LEU A 148 -12.07 -4.37 -29.98
C LEU A 148 -10.63 -4.29 -29.48
N ILE A 149 -10.07 -5.42 -29.06
CA ILE A 149 -8.62 -5.61 -28.97
C ILE A 149 -8.24 -6.73 -29.93
N GLY A 150 -7.84 -6.31 -31.13
CA GLY A 150 -7.20 -7.14 -32.12
C GLY A 150 -6.53 -6.19 -33.10
N GLY A 151 -5.24 -5.94 -32.90
CA GLY A 151 -4.46 -5.14 -33.84
C GLY A 151 -4.40 -5.81 -35.21
N GLY A 152 -4.77 -5.07 -36.25
CA GLY A 152 -4.50 -5.44 -37.63
C GLY A 152 -5.54 -4.91 -38.62
N LEU A 153 -5.12 -3.96 -39.47
CA LEU A 153 -5.78 -3.46 -40.70
C LEU A 153 -7.08 -2.65 -40.45
N THR A 154 -7.30 -1.43 -40.94
CA THR A 154 -6.87 -0.76 -42.17
C THR A 154 -6.88 0.76 -41.96
N ALA A 155 -5.95 1.47 -42.59
CA ALA A 155 -6.06 2.90 -42.84
C ALA A 155 -7.36 3.21 -43.61
N ALA A 156 -8.27 3.99 -43.03
CA ALA A 156 -9.13 4.95 -43.71
C ALA A 156 -10.05 5.64 -42.70
N ALA A 157 -10.22 6.95 -42.90
CA ALA A 157 -11.26 7.80 -42.34
C ALA A 157 -11.00 8.19 -40.86
N VAL A 158 -10.88 9.45 -40.47
CA VAL A 158 -11.48 10.65 -41.05
C VAL A 158 -10.61 11.85 -40.64
N ALA A 159 -10.01 12.51 -41.63
CA ALA A 159 -9.60 13.90 -41.50
C ALA A 159 -10.86 14.75 -41.35
N ILE A 160 -11.19 15.16 -40.13
CA ILE A 160 -12.13 16.24 -39.87
C ILE A 160 -11.43 17.21 -38.92
N LEU A 161 -11.42 18.48 -39.35
CA LEU A 161 -11.01 19.69 -38.65
C LEU A 161 -9.53 20.08 -38.69
N LYS A 162 -9.11 20.61 -39.85
CA LYS A 162 -8.56 21.97 -39.84
C LYS A 162 -9.15 22.74 -41.02
N LYS A 163 -9.66 23.92 -40.67
CA LYS A 163 -10.34 24.92 -41.50
C LYS A 163 -9.45 25.43 -42.62
#